data_AF-A0A399IBZ7-F1
#
_entry.id   AF-A0A399IBZ7-F1
#
_cell.length_a   1.000
_cell.length_b   1.000
_cell.length_c   1.000
_cell.angle_alpha   90.00
_cell.angle_beta   90.00
_cell.angle_gamma   90.00
#
_symmetry.space_group_name_H-M   'P 1'
#
loop_
_entity.id
_entity.type
_entity.pdbx_description
1 polymer ?
#
loop_
_entity_poly.entity_id
_entity_poly.type
_entity_poly.pdbx_seq_one_letter_code
_entity_poly.pdbx_strand_id
1 'polypeptide(L)'
;MKRPVAVILFCLFLGLTGCGPSRAEKDQVLQVLQLRAQALNSRDLKLYLKVVSPDYSDRGKHFQELRDSLNAGFKIYDSVSYRSEAQQVKIDGKQAEVRGKYRLKVVIRGKEMVLDGKEHLKLVKGADGWKITAGL
;
A
#
# COMPACT_ATOMS: atom_id res chain seq x y z
N MET A 1 -23.03 -66.46 -13.50
CA MET A 1 -22.74 -65.59 -12.33
C MET A 1 -21.26 -65.23 -12.30
N LYS A 2 -20.91 -63.96 -12.50
CA LYS A 2 -19.81 -63.18 -11.88
C LYS A 2 -19.71 -61.85 -12.63
N ARG A 3 -19.86 -60.76 -11.88
CA ARG A 3 -20.15 -59.38 -12.33
C ARG A 3 -18.89 -58.67 -12.87
N PRO A 4 -19.02 -57.74 -13.83
CA PRO A 4 -17.91 -56.86 -14.21
C PRO A 4 -17.66 -55.84 -13.09
N VAL A 5 -16.46 -55.81 -12.54
CA VAL A 5 -16.06 -54.81 -11.54
C VAL A 5 -15.65 -53.55 -12.28
N ALA A 6 -16.65 -52.72 -12.56
CA ALA A 6 -16.47 -51.30 -12.80
C ALA A 6 -16.19 -50.64 -11.44
N VAL A 7 -14.93 -50.25 -11.18
CA VAL A 7 -14.62 -49.30 -10.10
C VAL A 7 -13.94 -48.10 -10.75
N ILE A 8 -14.80 -47.12 -10.94
CA ILE A 8 -14.62 -45.77 -11.41
C ILE A 8 -13.35 -45.14 -10.81
N LEU A 9 -12.36 -44.97 -11.67
CA LEU A 9 -11.20 -44.11 -11.51
C LEU A 9 -11.66 -42.65 -11.72
N PHE A 10 -12.29 -42.05 -10.71
CA PHE A 10 -12.73 -40.66 -10.79
C PHE A 10 -12.66 -39.98 -9.42
N CYS A 11 -12.20 -38.73 -9.41
CA CYS A 11 -12.12 -37.81 -8.27
C CYS A 11 -10.88 -37.90 -7.34
N LEU A 12 -9.68 -37.84 -7.91
CA LEU A 12 -8.51 -37.30 -7.19
C LEU A 12 -7.88 -36.10 -7.94
N PHE A 13 -8.72 -35.15 -8.35
CA PHE A 13 -8.35 -33.80 -8.79
C PHE A 13 -9.00 -32.77 -7.84
N LEU A 14 -8.76 -32.93 -6.54
CA LEU A 14 -9.07 -31.88 -5.57
C LEU A 14 -8.01 -30.77 -5.74
N GLY A 15 -8.46 -29.69 -6.37
CA GLY A 15 -7.64 -28.58 -6.81
C GLY A 15 -6.84 -27.92 -5.69
N LEU A 16 -5.52 -28.02 -5.80
CA LEU A 16 -4.59 -27.08 -5.20
C LEU A 16 -4.34 -25.93 -6.19
N THR A 17 -5.38 -25.19 -6.56
CA THR A 17 -5.17 -23.81 -7.02
C THR A 17 -5.00 -22.97 -5.76
N GLY A 18 -3.79 -22.99 -5.21
CA GLY A 18 -3.42 -22.04 -4.18
C GLY A 18 -3.50 -20.64 -4.78
N CYS A 19 -4.64 -19.95 -4.58
CA CYS A 19 -4.82 -18.55 -4.92
C CYS A 19 -4.07 -17.68 -3.90
N GLY A 20 -2.74 -17.81 -3.85
CA GLY A 20 -1.90 -16.77 -3.26
C GLY A 20 -1.82 -15.59 -4.24
N PRO A 21 -1.66 -14.35 -3.75
CA PRO A 21 -1.42 -13.22 -4.62
C PRO A 21 -0.18 -13.47 -5.47
N SER A 22 -0.27 -13.20 -6.77
CA SER A 22 0.87 -13.39 -7.66
C SER A 22 2.02 -12.46 -7.25
N ARG A 23 3.26 -12.87 -7.52
CA ARG A 23 4.44 -12.00 -7.33
C ARG A 23 4.25 -10.63 -8.00
N ALA A 24 3.66 -10.61 -9.19
CA ALA A 24 3.38 -9.39 -9.93
C ALA A 24 2.41 -8.44 -9.19
N GLU A 25 1.38 -8.97 -8.52
CA GLU A 25 0.47 -8.14 -7.73
C GLU A 25 1.16 -7.54 -6.51
N LYS A 26 2.00 -8.32 -5.83
CA LYS A 26 2.81 -7.81 -4.72
C LYS A 26 3.76 -6.70 -5.18
N ASP A 27 4.42 -6.89 -6.32
CA ASP A 27 5.34 -5.90 -6.88
C ASP A 27 4.62 -4.58 -7.23
N GLN A 28 3.38 -4.63 -7.70
CA GLN A 28 2.57 -3.43 -7.93
C GLN A 28 2.24 -2.69 -6.63
N VAL A 29 1.90 -3.40 -5.55
CA VAL A 29 1.69 -2.75 -4.23
C VAL A 29 2.99 -2.11 -3.74
N LEU A 30 4.13 -2.80 -3.86
CA LEU A 30 5.44 -2.25 -3.49
C LEU A 30 5.80 -0.99 -4.32
N GLN A 31 5.43 -0.96 -5.59
CA GLN A 31 5.64 0.20 -6.45
C GLN A 31 4.86 1.43 -5.95
N VAL A 32 3.63 1.25 -5.45
CA VAL A 32 2.85 2.34 -4.82
C VAL A 32 3.61 2.91 -3.62
N LEU A 33 4.20 2.05 -2.79
CA LEU A 33 4.96 2.45 -1.60
C LEU A 33 6.26 3.17 -1.96
N GLN A 34 6.94 2.71 -3.02
CA GLN A 34 8.13 3.36 -3.55
C GLN A 34 7.82 4.75 -4.11
N LEU A 35 6.75 4.89 -4.89
CA LEU A 35 6.32 6.18 -5.43
C LEU A 35 5.89 7.15 -4.32
N ARG A 36 5.20 6.64 -3.28
CA ARG A 36 4.90 7.43 -2.08
C ARG A 36 6.17 7.92 -1.39
N ALA A 37 7.13 7.03 -1.18
CA ALA A 37 8.41 7.39 -0.56
C ALA A 37 9.18 8.43 -1.38
N GLN A 38 9.23 8.25 -2.70
CA GLN A 38 9.82 9.22 -3.62
C GLN A 38 9.14 10.58 -3.47
N ALA A 39 7.81 10.62 -3.52
CA ALA A 39 7.03 11.85 -3.41
C ALA A 39 7.27 12.60 -2.09
N LEU A 40 7.39 11.88 -0.97
CA LEU A 40 7.71 12.49 0.33
C LEU A 40 9.11 13.10 0.32
N ASN A 41 10.11 12.33 -0.12
CA ASN A 41 11.51 12.80 -0.15
C ASN A 41 11.72 13.97 -1.12
N SER A 42 10.98 14.02 -2.23
CA SER A 42 11.06 15.12 -3.20
C SER A 42 10.08 16.26 -2.91
N ARG A 43 9.20 16.13 -1.90
CA ARG A 43 8.07 17.06 -1.64
C ARG A 43 7.17 17.25 -2.87
N ASP A 44 7.02 16.22 -3.69
CA ASP A 44 6.18 16.26 -4.89
C ASP A 44 4.74 15.88 -4.56
N LEU A 45 3.90 16.89 -4.32
CA LEU A 45 2.48 16.70 -4.03
C LEU A 45 1.76 15.97 -5.16
N LYS A 46 2.06 16.28 -6.42
CA LYS A 46 1.39 15.67 -7.56
C LYS A 46 1.70 14.18 -7.62
N LEU A 47 2.96 13.79 -7.40
CA LEU A 47 3.36 12.39 -7.33
C LEU A 47 2.71 11.68 -6.14
N TYR A 48 2.62 12.34 -4.99
CA TYR A 48 1.97 11.77 -3.81
C TYR A 48 0.49 11.47 -4.07
N LEU A 49 -0.24 12.42 -4.66
CA LEU A 49 -1.68 12.24 -4.92
C LEU A 49 -1.97 11.19 -5.99
N LYS A 50 -1.00 10.86 -6.87
CA LYS A 50 -1.15 9.75 -7.83
C LYS A 50 -1.32 8.39 -7.14
N VAL A 51 -0.81 8.21 -5.93
CA VAL A 51 -0.87 6.93 -5.21
C VAL A 51 -1.99 6.86 -4.17
N VAL A 52 -2.73 7.96 -3.98
CA VAL A 52 -3.84 8.04 -3.04
C VAL A 52 -5.16 7.99 -3.82
N SER A 53 -6.13 7.25 -3.31
CA SER A 53 -7.48 7.20 -3.89
C SER A 53 -8.21 8.52 -3.64
N PRO A 54 -8.97 9.07 -4.61
CA PRO A 54 -9.90 10.17 -4.35
C PRO A 54 -10.91 9.86 -3.23
N ASP A 55 -11.22 8.57 -3.03
CA ASP A 55 -12.10 8.08 -1.95
C ASP A 55 -11.37 7.86 -0.62
N TYR A 56 -10.15 8.40 -0.46
CA TYR A 56 -9.40 8.28 0.79
C TYR A 56 -10.20 8.88 1.95
N SER A 57 -10.31 8.10 3.02
CA SER A 57 -11.01 8.48 4.24
C SER A 57 -10.47 7.67 5.41
N ASP A 58 -9.80 8.33 6.34
CA ASP A 58 -9.24 7.69 7.52
C ASP A 58 -9.19 8.65 8.71
N ARG A 59 -9.60 8.17 9.89
CA ARG A 59 -9.58 8.95 11.15
C ARG A 59 -10.17 10.37 11.03
N GLY A 60 -11.24 10.53 10.25
CA GLY A 60 -11.91 11.82 10.02
C GLY A 60 -11.19 12.77 9.05
N LYS A 61 -10.11 12.32 8.40
CA LYS A 61 -9.42 13.03 7.33
C LYS A 61 -9.81 12.43 5.98
N HIS A 62 -10.33 13.24 5.07
CA HIS A 62 -10.62 12.84 3.70
C HIS A 62 -9.52 13.31 2.74
N PHE A 63 -9.68 12.99 1.46
CA PHE A 63 -8.69 13.30 0.43
C PHE A 63 -8.32 14.79 0.36
N GLN A 64 -9.30 15.69 0.49
CA GLN A 64 -9.06 17.13 0.45
C GLN A 64 -8.20 17.59 1.63
N GLU A 65 -8.53 17.19 2.85
CA GLU A 65 -7.77 17.57 4.05
C GLU A 65 -6.36 16.95 4.03
N LEU A 66 -6.22 15.73 3.51
CA LEU A 66 -4.91 15.11 3.29
C LEU A 66 -4.08 15.92 2.30
N ARG A 67 -4.64 16.28 1.14
CA ARG A 67 -3.96 17.10 0.13
C ARG A 67 -3.50 18.42 0.74
N ASP A 68 -4.38 19.11 1.44
CA ASP A 68 -4.12 20.44 1.97
C ASP A 68 -3.07 20.39 3.08
N SER A 69 -3.12 19.38 3.96
CA SER A 69 -2.10 19.18 5.00
C SER A 69 -0.72 18.87 4.42
N LEU A 70 -0.62 18.04 3.38
CA LEU A 70 0.64 17.74 2.69
C LEU A 70 1.19 18.98 1.97
N ASN A 71 0.33 19.72 1.28
CA ASN A 71 0.71 20.96 0.59
C ASN A 71 1.25 22.01 1.57
N ALA A 72 0.56 22.20 2.71
CA ALA A 72 1.00 23.11 3.75
C ALA A 72 2.36 22.69 4.33
N GLY A 73 2.54 21.40 4.64
CA GLY A 73 3.81 20.86 5.12
C GLY A 73 4.95 21.05 4.11
N PHE A 74 4.76 20.62 2.87
CA PHE A 74 5.79 20.69 1.82
C PHE A 74 6.28 22.12 1.55
N LYS A 75 5.44 23.14 1.76
CA LYS A 75 5.84 24.55 1.62
C LYS A 75 6.76 25.07 2.72
N ILE A 76 6.69 24.49 3.92
CA ILE A 76 7.45 24.97 5.08
C ILE A 76 8.65 24.09 5.43
N TYR A 77 8.73 22.89 4.87
CA TYR A 77 9.85 21.97 5.10
C TYR A 77 11.06 22.43 4.27
N ASP A 78 12.18 22.66 4.93
CA ASP A 78 13.49 22.90 4.29
C ASP A 78 14.05 21.61 3.68
N SER A 79 13.80 20.48 4.34
CA SER A 79 14.09 19.14 3.82
C SER A 79 13.16 18.09 4.42
N VAL A 80 12.99 16.99 3.69
CA VAL A 80 12.27 15.79 4.13
C VAL A 80 13.13 14.57 3.82
N SER A 81 13.29 13.69 4.80
CA SER A 81 13.85 12.36 4.60
C SER A 81 12.86 11.34 5.14
N TYR A 82 12.27 10.57 4.23
CA TYR A 82 11.37 9.47 4.55
C TYR A 82 12.04 8.15 4.21
N ARG A 83 12.06 7.23 5.17
CA ARG A 83 12.51 5.86 4.98
C ARG A 83 11.43 4.90 5.47
N SER A 84 10.98 4.03 4.58
CA SER A 84 10.24 2.84 4.98
C SER A 84 11.21 1.77 5.46
N GLU A 85 10.85 1.07 6.51
CA GLU A 85 11.53 -0.15 6.95
C GLU A 85 10.83 -1.39 6.38
N ALA A 86 11.13 -2.59 6.90
CA ALA A 86 10.54 -3.83 6.43
C ALA A 86 9.00 -3.78 6.44
N GLN A 87 8.41 -4.07 5.28
CA GLN A 87 6.97 -4.03 5.05
C GLN A 87 6.42 -5.45 4.85
N GLN A 88 5.38 -5.78 5.60
CA GLN A 88 4.56 -6.96 5.38
C GLN A 88 3.39 -6.58 4.49
N VAL A 89 3.23 -7.27 3.36
CA VAL A 89 2.16 -7.05 2.40
C VAL A 89 1.23 -8.26 2.42
N LYS A 90 -0.04 -8.04 2.72
CA LYS A 90 -1.12 -9.02 2.60
C LYS A 90 -2.08 -8.56 1.51
N ILE A 91 -2.38 -9.41 0.53
CA ILE A 91 -3.31 -9.11 -0.56
C ILE A 91 -4.45 -10.12 -0.50
N ASP A 92 -5.67 -9.62 -0.64
CA ASP A 92 -6.91 -10.39 -0.72
C ASP A 92 -7.80 -9.82 -1.84
N GLY A 93 -7.75 -10.46 -3.00
CA GLY A 93 -8.43 -10.00 -4.21
C GLY A 93 -8.04 -8.57 -4.60
N LYS A 94 -8.99 -7.62 -4.48
CA LYS A 94 -8.79 -6.20 -4.81
C LYS A 94 -8.38 -5.36 -3.60
N GLN A 95 -8.09 -5.97 -2.45
CA GLN A 95 -7.68 -5.27 -1.24
C GLN A 95 -6.26 -5.67 -0.86
N ALA A 96 -5.50 -4.72 -0.31
CA ALA A 96 -4.20 -5.00 0.26
C ALA A 96 -4.01 -4.25 1.57
N GLU A 97 -3.35 -4.90 2.52
CA GLU A 97 -2.85 -4.30 3.74
C GLU A 97 -1.33 -4.31 3.73
N VAL A 98 -0.74 -3.16 4.08
CA VAL A 98 0.70 -3.03 4.28
C VAL A 98 0.94 -2.64 5.72
N ARG A 99 1.76 -3.40 6.43
CA ARG A 99 2.18 -3.08 7.80
C ARG A 99 3.69 -2.95 7.87
N GLY A 100 4.16 -1.91 8.53
CA GLY A 100 5.59 -1.63 8.59
C GLY A 100 5.94 -0.61 9.65
N LYS A 101 7.20 -0.21 9.62
CA LYS A 101 7.71 0.93 10.36
C LYS A 101 8.27 1.95 9.38
N TYR A 102 8.33 3.19 9.81
CA TYR A 102 8.98 4.25 9.05
C TYR A 102 9.74 5.18 9.98
N ARG A 103 10.71 5.87 9.38
CA ARG A 103 11.37 7.04 9.95
C ARG A 103 11.13 8.23 9.03
N LEU A 104 10.58 9.29 9.58
CA LEU A 104 10.40 10.57 8.91
C LEU A 104 11.24 11.63 9.64
N LYS A 105 12.14 12.27 8.91
CA LYS A 105 12.87 13.43 9.37
C LYS A 105 12.43 14.63 8.54
N VAL A 106 12.09 15.73 9.20
CA VAL A 106 11.76 17.00 8.56
C VAL A 106 12.56 18.11 9.22
N VAL A 107 13.08 19.03 8.40
CA VAL A 107 13.75 20.24 8.88
C VAL A 107 12.84 21.43 8.58
N ILE A 108 12.59 22.27 9.58
CA ILE A 108 11.77 23.48 9.47
C ILE A 108 12.53 24.64 10.09
N ARG A 109 12.89 25.64 9.28
CA ARG A 109 13.68 26.79 9.72
C ARG A 109 14.95 26.35 10.45
N GLY A 110 15.64 25.36 9.88
CA GLY A 110 16.85 24.77 10.45
C GLY A 110 16.65 23.88 11.68
N LYS A 111 15.42 23.72 12.19
CA LYS A 111 15.12 22.81 13.31
C LYS A 111 14.71 21.45 12.79
N GLU A 112 15.43 20.41 13.22
CA GLU A 112 15.13 19.03 12.88
C GLU A 112 14.05 18.45 13.80
N MET A 113 13.07 17.77 13.21
CA MET A 113 12.13 16.91 13.90
C MET A 113 12.23 15.50 13.31
N VAL A 114 12.24 14.50 14.18
CA VAL A 114 12.27 13.09 13.80
C VAL A 114 11.04 12.39 14.37
N LEU A 115 10.38 11.62 13.51
CA LEU A 115 9.24 10.78 13.84
C LEU A 115 9.56 9.34 13.42
N ASP A 116 9.63 8.47 14.43
CA ASP A 116 9.65 7.03 14.23
C ASP A 116 8.24 6.48 14.47
N GLY A 117 7.69 5.79 13.48
CA GLY A 117 6.29 5.38 13.48
C GLY A 117 6.07 3.96 12.99
N LYS A 118 4.86 3.46 13.27
CA LYS A 118 4.31 2.27 12.62
C LYS A 118 3.33 2.72 11.55
N GLU A 119 3.32 2.04 10.41
CA GLU A 119 2.32 2.24 9.37
C GLU A 119 1.43 1.02 9.23
N HIS A 120 0.15 1.27 8.95
CA HIS A 120 -0.83 0.28 8.53
C HIS A 120 -1.66 0.87 7.41
N LEU A 121 -1.22 0.66 6.17
CA LEU A 121 -1.88 1.17 4.98
C LEU A 121 -2.92 0.18 4.48
N LYS A 122 -4.05 0.70 4.04
CA LYS A 122 -5.05 -0.05 3.27
C LYS A 122 -5.03 0.45 1.84
N LEU A 123 -5.05 -0.48 0.90
CA LEU A 123 -5.06 -0.19 -0.53
C LEU A 123 -6.20 -0.94 -1.22
N VAL A 124 -6.70 -0.36 -2.30
CA VAL A 124 -7.69 -0.97 -3.19
C VAL A 124 -7.18 -0.95 -4.62
N LYS A 125 -7.41 -2.03 -5.36
CA LYS A 125 -7.12 -2.16 -6.78
C LYS A 125 -8.28 -1.64 -7.62
N GLY A 126 -8.07 -0.52 -8.30
CA GLY A 126 -8.99 0.06 -9.27
C GLY A 126 -8.53 -0.13 -10.72
N ALA A 127 -9.19 0.57 -11.64
CA ALA A 127 -8.79 0.61 -13.06
C ALA A 127 -7.37 1.17 -13.25
N ASP A 128 -7.00 2.18 -12.44
CA ASP A 128 -5.69 2.85 -12.47
C ASP A 128 -4.63 2.17 -11.58
N GLY A 129 -4.84 0.89 -11.24
CA GLY A 129 -3.99 0.12 -10.35
C GLY A 129 -4.31 0.30 -8.86
N TRP A 130 -3.35 -0.05 -8.01
CA TRP A 130 -3.47 0.04 -6.56
C TRP A 130 -3.38 1.49 -6.07
N LYS A 131 -4.27 1.88 -5.15
CA LYS A 131 -4.28 3.20 -4.50
C LYS A 131 -4.48 3.05 -2.99
N ILE A 132 -3.89 3.94 -2.22
CA ILE A 132 -4.04 4.01 -0.77
C ILE A 132 -5.38 4.64 -0.42
N THR A 133 -6.15 3.97 0.45
CA THR A 133 -7.47 4.43 0.92
C THR A 133 -7.50 4.78 2.40
N ALA A 134 -6.54 4.28 3.20
CA ALA A 134 -6.40 4.60 4.63
C ALA A 134 -4.97 4.37 5.17
N GLY A 135 -4.68 4.86 6.37
CA GLY A 135 -3.43 4.61 7.10
C GLY A 135 -2.37 5.72 7.01
N LEU A 136 -2.77 6.92 6.55
CA LEU A 136 -1.90 8.10 6.38
C LEU A 136 -2.09 9.13 7.49
#